data_AF-A0A8T7APM1-F1
#
_entry.id   AF-A0A8T7APM1-F1
#
_cell.length_a   1.000
_cell.length_b   1.000
_cell.length_c   1.000
_cell.angle_alpha   90.00
_cell.angle_beta   90.00
_cell.angle_gamma   90.00
#
_symmetry.space_group_name_H-M   'P 1'
#
loop_
_entity.id
_entity.type
_entity.pdbx_description
1 polymer ?
#
loop_
_entity_poly.entity_id
_entity_poly.type
_entity_poly.pdbx_seq_one_letter_code
_entity_poly.pdbx_strand_id
1 'polypeptide(L)'
;YALFDYEPGRLPFGTRWKLRLARLLYGKQVPAAAVCYVPSDDVPPETILPSAYTDRVRMIVVDGVAPGEWRSFERDVAADFAAAFGEEAPGLAGIAIAIDTDDTGADARARFGDVLLQ
;
A
#
# COMPACT_ATOMS: atom_id res chain seq x y z
N TYR A 1 -1.08 0.53 4.56
CA TYR A 1 -0.31 1.23 3.52
C TYR A 1 0.92 1.89 4.11
N ALA A 2 2.07 1.75 3.45
CA ALA A 2 3.25 2.60 3.62
C ALA A 2 3.35 3.56 2.42
N LEU A 3 3.36 4.86 2.71
CA LEU A 3 3.41 5.93 1.72
C LEU A 3 4.84 6.47 1.66
N PHE A 4 5.39 6.64 0.46
CA PHE A 4 6.77 7.10 0.27
C PHE A 4 6.80 8.49 -0.36
N ASP A 5 7.74 9.32 0.09
CA ASP A 5 8.00 10.65 -0.48
C ASP A 5 8.74 10.52 -1.80
N TYR A 6 8.04 9.97 -2.79
CA TYR A 6 8.60 9.68 -4.09
C TYR A 6 8.59 10.95 -4.96
N GLU A 7 9.78 11.46 -5.26
CA GLU A 7 9.92 12.67 -6.05
C GLU A 7 9.33 12.47 -7.47
N PRO A 8 8.34 13.27 -7.90
CA PRO A 8 7.72 13.10 -9.21
C PRO A 8 8.70 13.22 -10.38
N GLY A 9 9.88 13.82 -10.17
CA GLY A 9 10.96 13.92 -11.16
C GLY A 9 11.58 12.57 -11.55
N ARG A 10 11.58 11.58 -10.64
CA ARG A 10 12.12 10.24 -10.87
C ARG A 10 11.21 9.34 -11.70
N LEU A 11 9.94 9.70 -11.83
CA LEU A 11 8.98 8.94 -12.64
C LEU A 11 9.24 9.16 -14.15
N PRO A 12 9.13 8.11 -14.98
CA PRO A 12 9.09 8.26 -16.43
C PRO A 12 8.03 9.28 -16.87
N PHE A 13 8.31 10.04 -17.94
CA PHE A 13 7.45 11.13 -18.39
C PHE A 13 5.96 10.72 -18.56
N GLY A 14 5.71 9.55 -19.15
CA GLY A 14 4.36 9.02 -19.32
C GLY A 14 3.64 8.75 -18.00
N THR A 15 4.36 8.25 -16.99
CA THR A 15 3.83 7.99 -15.64
C THR A 15 3.50 9.29 -14.92
N ARG A 16 4.32 10.33 -15.08
CA ARG A 16 4.04 11.68 -14.53
C ARG A 16 2.73 12.26 -15.06
N TRP A 17 2.46 12.09 -16.35
CA TRP A 17 1.21 12.54 -16.97
C TRP A 17 0.00 11.75 -16.46
N LYS A 18 0.09 10.42 -16.39
CA LYS A 18 -0.97 9.58 -15.81
C LYS A 18 -1.27 9.94 -14.36
N LEU A 19 -0.23 10.16 -13.55
CA LEU A 19 -0.38 10.53 -12.13
C LEU A 19 -1.08 11.90 -11.98
N ARG A 20 -0.73 12.88 -12.83
CA ARG A 20 -1.41 14.18 -12.84
C ARG A 20 -2.90 14.05 -13.18
N LEU A 21 -3.24 13.21 -14.16
CA LEU A 21 -4.62 12.96 -14.54
C LEU A 21 -5.39 12.22 -13.43
N ALA A 22 -4.78 11.20 -12.83
CA ALA A 22 -5.34 10.46 -11.70
C ALA A 22 -5.61 11.38 -10.51
N ARG A 23 -4.70 12.32 -10.20
CA ARG A 23 -4.93 13.31 -9.13
C ARG A 23 -6.02 14.33 -9.46
N LEU A 24 -6.30 14.57 -10.74
CA LEU A 24 -7.37 15.44 -11.18
C LEU A 24 -8.75 14.78 -11.01
N LEU A 25 -8.82 13.45 -11.21
CA LEU A 25 -10.04 12.65 -11.11
C LEU A 25 -10.32 12.15 -9.68
N TYR A 26 -9.27 11.67 -8.99
CA TYR A 26 -9.35 11.02 -7.67
C TYR A 26 -8.78 11.87 -6.52
N GLY A 27 -8.40 13.12 -6.82
CA GLY A 27 -7.88 14.08 -5.84
C GLY A 27 -6.37 13.97 -5.58
N LYS A 28 -5.82 14.96 -4.87
CA LYS A 28 -4.37 15.10 -4.63
C LYS A 28 -3.73 13.98 -3.79
N GLN A 29 -4.55 13.10 -3.20
CA GLN A 29 -4.11 12.06 -2.27
C GLN A 29 -3.47 10.85 -2.96
N VAL A 30 -3.58 10.74 -4.29
CA VAL A 30 -2.96 9.64 -5.06
C VAL A 30 -1.43 9.69 -4.86
N PRO A 31 -0.85 8.69 -4.18
CA PRO A 31 0.57 8.68 -3.87
C PRO A 31 1.39 8.46 -5.14
N ALA A 32 2.61 9.00 -5.17
CA ALA A 32 3.54 8.76 -6.27
C ALA A 32 4.13 7.34 -6.23
N ALA A 33 4.29 6.78 -5.02
CA ALA A 33 4.55 5.37 -4.78
C ALA A 33 4.03 4.96 -3.38
N ALA A 34 3.39 3.81 -3.29
CA ALA A 34 2.96 3.24 -2.01
C ALA A 34 2.98 1.71 -2.03
N VAL A 35 3.22 1.12 -0.86
CA VAL A 35 3.06 -0.32 -0.61
C VAL A 35 1.79 -0.53 0.22
N CYS A 36 0.93 -1.43 -0.22
CA CYS A 36 -0.29 -1.83 0.46
C CYS A 36 -0.14 -3.28 0.93
N TYR A 37 -0.40 -3.53 2.21
CA TYR A 37 -0.38 -4.89 2.75
C TYR A 37 -1.81 -5.41 2.80
N VAL A 38 -2.06 -6.54 2.14
CA VAL A 38 -3.41 -7.10 1.98
C VAL A 38 -3.42 -8.52 2.52
N PRO A 39 -4.14 -8.81 3.62
CA PRO A 39 -4.34 -10.17 4.07
C PRO A 39 -5.13 -10.97 3.03
N SER A 40 -4.68 -12.19 2.74
CA SER A 40 -5.40 -13.11 1.85
C SER A 40 -5.15 -14.55 2.25
N ASP A 41 -6.18 -15.39 2.15
CA ASP A 41 -6.07 -16.84 2.33
C ASP A 41 -5.92 -17.59 0.98
N ASP A 42 -6.26 -16.93 -0.13
CA ASP A 42 -6.27 -17.54 -1.47
C ASP A 42 -4.96 -17.30 -2.24
N VAL A 43 -4.18 -16.29 -1.85
CA VAL A 43 -2.93 -15.91 -2.51
C VAL A 43 -1.77 -16.12 -1.54
N PRO A 44 -0.64 -16.72 -1.97
CA PRO A 44 0.50 -16.92 -1.08
C PRO A 44 1.04 -15.60 -0.49
N PRO A 45 1.45 -15.58 0.79
CA PRO A 45 2.17 -14.46 1.37
C PRO A 45 3.43 -14.08 0.56
N GLU A 46 3.83 -12.81 0.66
CA GLU A 46 4.92 -12.18 -0.10
C GLU A 46 4.68 -12.05 -1.62
N THR A 47 3.50 -12.45 -2.12
CA THR A 47 3.13 -12.18 -3.50
C THR A 47 2.96 -10.67 -3.72
N ILE A 48 3.66 -10.13 -4.73
CA ILE A 48 3.60 -8.71 -5.09
C ILE A 48 2.73 -8.52 -6.34
N LEU A 49 1.69 -7.70 -6.23
CA LEU A 49 0.73 -7.41 -7.29
C LEU A 49 0.61 -5.89 -7.49
N PRO A 50 0.37 -5.38 -8.70
CA PRO A 50 -0.09 -4.01 -8.86
C PRO A 50 -1.52 -3.87 -8.35
N SER A 51 -1.88 -2.70 -7.79
CA SER A 51 -3.29 -2.39 -7.54
C SER A 51 -4.07 -2.36 -8.86
N ALA A 52 -5.33 -2.82 -8.83
CA ALA A 52 -6.23 -2.78 -9.98
C ALA A 52 -6.49 -1.34 -10.49
N TYR A 53 -6.36 -0.34 -9.61
CA TYR A 53 -6.65 1.06 -9.91
C TYR A 53 -5.41 1.83 -10.40
N THR A 54 -4.22 1.42 -9.98
CA THR A 54 -2.97 2.10 -10.34
C THR A 54 -1.75 1.21 -10.15
N ASP A 55 -0.80 1.33 -11.07
CA ASP A 55 0.52 0.71 -10.94
C ASP A 55 1.46 1.48 -9.99
N ARG A 56 1.00 2.55 -9.34
CA ARG A 56 1.76 3.31 -8.34
C ARG A 56 1.56 2.80 -6.92
N VAL A 57 0.60 1.89 -6.74
CA VAL A 57 0.44 1.12 -5.52
C VAL A 57 0.86 -0.32 -5.83
N ARG A 58 1.76 -0.85 -5.01
CA ARG A 58 2.13 -2.27 -5.01
C ARG A 58 1.46 -2.92 -3.81
N MET A 59 0.69 -3.96 -4.05
CA MET A 59 0.06 -4.77 -3.02
C MET A 59 0.99 -5.94 -2.70
N ILE A 60 1.33 -6.12 -1.43
CA ILE A 60 2.04 -7.28 -0.92
C ILE A 60 1.05 -8.09 -0.11
N VAL A 61 0.89 -9.35 -0.48
CA VAL A 61 0.04 -10.28 0.25
C VAL A 61 0.70 -10.65 1.56
N VAL A 62 -0.06 -10.57 2.64
CA VAL A 62 0.38 -10.94 3.99
C VAL A 62 -0.52 -12.04 4.52
N ASP A 63 -0.08 -12.71 5.57
CA ASP A 63 -0.88 -13.75 6.21
C ASP A 63 -2.29 -13.23 6.55
N GLY A 64 -3.30 -14.04 6.25
CA GLY A 64 -4.70 -13.75 6.57
C GLY A 64 -4.90 -13.41 8.05
N VAL A 65 -5.97 -12.71 8.39
CA VAL A 65 -6.31 -12.36 9.79
C VAL A 65 -7.65 -12.99 10.12
N ALA A 66 -7.71 -13.81 11.18
CA ALA A 66 -8.97 -14.43 11.60
C ALA A 66 -9.83 -13.43 12.41
N PRO A 67 -11.15 -13.36 12.18
CA PRO A 67 -12.02 -12.48 12.97
C PRO A 67 -11.95 -12.78 14.47
N GLY A 68 -11.80 -11.72 15.28
CA GLY A 68 -11.77 -11.81 16.74
C GLY A 68 -10.41 -12.11 17.36
N GLU A 69 -9.37 -12.37 16.55
CA GLU A 69 -8.00 -12.58 17.03
C GLU A 69 -7.16 -11.32 16.91
N TRP A 70 -6.36 -11.03 17.94
CA TRP A 70 -5.32 -9.99 17.85
C TRP A 70 -4.09 -10.57 17.17
N ARG A 71 -3.60 -9.86 16.15
CA ARG A 71 -2.42 -10.25 15.37
C ARG A 71 -1.45 -9.08 15.32
N SER A 72 -0.18 -9.36 15.62
CA SER A 72 0.90 -8.40 15.44
C SER A 72 1.45 -8.51 14.02
N PHE A 73 1.85 -7.37 13.46
CA PHE A 73 2.40 -7.28 12.12
C PHE A 73 3.63 -6.37 12.14
N GLU A 74 4.74 -6.89 11.62
CA GLU A 74 6.03 -6.19 11.56
C GLU A 74 6.58 -6.31 10.14
N ARG A 75 7.09 -5.20 9.59
CA ARG A 75 7.66 -5.15 8.24
C ARG A 75 8.84 -4.21 8.15
N ASP A 76 9.80 -4.60 7.35
CA ASP A 76 10.78 -3.69 6.76
C ASP A 76 10.17 -3.05 5.51
N VAL A 77 9.57 -1.88 5.71
CA VAL A 77 8.91 -1.15 4.62
C VAL A 77 9.88 -0.68 3.53
N ALA A 78 11.16 -0.50 3.84
CA ALA A 78 12.16 -0.09 2.86
C ALA A 78 12.58 -1.28 1.98
N ALA A 79 12.80 -2.45 2.58
CA ALA A 79 13.06 -3.68 1.84
C ALA A 79 11.87 -4.07 0.94
N ASP A 80 10.65 -3.93 1.47
CA ASP A 80 9.42 -4.19 0.72
C ASP A 80 9.27 -3.27 -0.48
N PHE A 81 9.57 -1.98 -0.30
CA PHE A 81 9.57 -1.03 -1.40
C PHE A 81 10.57 -1.44 -2.48
N ALA A 82 11.80 -1.81 -2.07
CA ALA A 82 12.84 -2.22 -3.00
C ALA A 82 12.45 -3.47 -3.79
N ALA A 83 11.85 -4.46 -3.14
CA ALA A 83 11.33 -5.66 -3.80
C ALA A 83 10.19 -5.32 -4.79
N ALA A 84 9.30 -4.41 -4.40
CA ALA A 84 8.08 -4.11 -5.17
C ALA A 84 8.30 -3.16 -6.37
N PHE A 85 9.27 -2.24 -6.27
CA PHE A 85 9.56 -1.22 -7.28
C PHE A 85 10.90 -1.42 -7.99
N GLY A 86 11.80 -2.26 -7.46
CA GLY A 86 13.11 -2.53 -8.06
C GLY A 86 14.11 -1.39 -7.90
N GLU A 87 13.90 -0.49 -6.95
CA GLU A 87 14.79 0.64 -6.64
C GLU A 87 14.80 0.94 -5.15
N GLU A 88 15.81 1.68 -4.68
CA GLU A 88 15.92 2.07 -3.27
C GLU A 88 14.74 2.93 -2.80
N ALA A 89 14.26 2.63 -1.59
CA ALA A 89 13.13 3.32 -0.99
C ALA A 89 13.44 4.80 -0.73
N PRO A 90 12.57 5.73 -1.15
CA PRO A 90 12.57 7.09 -0.63
C PRO A 90 12.22 7.11 0.87
N GLY A 91 12.28 8.29 1.48
CA GLY A 91 11.80 8.48 2.85
C GLY A 91 10.34 8.05 3.01
N LEU A 92 10.03 7.38 4.13
CA LEU A 92 8.66 7.08 4.51
C LEU A 92 7.93 8.39 4.82
N ALA A 93 6.88 8.70 4.06
CA ALA A 93 6.05 9.89 4.25
C ALA A 93 4.94 9.67 5.27
N GLY A 94 4.47 8.43 5.43
CA GLY A 94 3.46 8.11 6.43
C GLY A 94 2.92 6.69 6.32
N ILE A 95 2.18 6.30 7.36
CA ILE A 95 1.45 5.04 7.42
C ILE A 95 -0.04 5.35 7.44
N ALA A 96 -0.80 4.64 6.61
CA ALA A 96 -2.25 4.65 6.66
C ALA A 96 -2.76 3.24 6.94
N ILE A 97 -3.61 3.12 7.94
CA ILE A 97 -4.26 1.88 8.35
C ILE A 97 -5.75 2.07 8.16
N ALA A 98 -6.38 1.17 7.42
CA ALA A 98 -7.80 1.21 7.12
C ALA A 98 -8.33 -0.21 7.08
N ILE A 99 -9.62 -0.34 7.37
CA ILE A 99 -10.41 -1.50 6.98
C ILE A 99 -11.24 -1.06 5.78
N ASP A 100 -11.25 -1.90 4.75
CA ASP A 100 -12.02 -1.64 3.54
C ASP A 100 -13.17 -2.63 3.41
N THR A 101 -14.29 -2.17 2.90
CA THR A 101 -15.47 -2.97 2.60
C THR A 101 -16.10 -2.61 1.27
N ASP A 102 -15.50 -1.69 0.51
CA ASP A 102 -16.06 -1.16 -0.74
C ASP A 102 -16.37 -2.25 -1.78
N ASP A 103 -15.50 -3.26 -1.88
CA ASP A 103 -15.64 -4.40 -2.80
C ASP A 103 -16.64 -5.47 -2.32
N THR A 104 -17.06 -5.44 -1.04
CA THR A 104 -17.96 -6.45 -0.46
C THR A 104 -19.35 -5.92 -0.15
N GLY A 105 -19.51 -4.60 0.01
CA GLY A 105 -20.75 -3.98 0.48
C GLY A 105 -21.15 -4.40 1.90
N ALA A 106 -20.25 -5.06 2.64
CA ALA A 106 -20.49 -5.54 3.99
C ALA A 106 -20.13 -4.49 5.05
N ASP A 107 -20.60 -4.70 6.26
CA ASP A 107 -20.17 -3.94 7.43
C ASP A 107 -18.98 -4.65 8.09
N ALA A 108 -17.90 -3.91 8.34
CA ALA A 108 -16.75 -4.44 9.05
C ALA A 108 -16.26 -3.49 10.15
N ARG A 109 -15.68 -4.08 11.20
CA ARG A 109 -15.07 -3.35 12.31
C ARG A 109 -13.74 -4.00 12.65
N ALA A 110 -12.68 -3.19 12.64
CA ALA A 110 -11.36 -3.58 13.13
C ALA A 110 -10.93 -2.68 14.28
N ARG A 111 -10.04 -3.20 15.11
CA ARG A 111 -9.30 -2.44 16.12
C ARG A 111 -7.83 -2.52 15.77
N PHE A 112 -7.15 -1.39 15.92
CA PHE A 112 -5.71 -1.27 15.68
C PHE A 112 -5.08 -0.67 16.94
N GLY A 113 -3.86 -1.09 17.26
CA GLY A 113 -3.13 -0.64 18.44
C GLY A 113 -1.64 -0.87 18.27
N ASP A 114 -0.86 -0.24 19.15
CA ASP A 114 0.60 -0.36 19.21
C ASP A 114 1.30 -0.14 17.85
N VAL A 115 0.94 0.95 17.17
CA VAL A 115 1.56 1.34 15.90
C VAL A 115 2.87 2.06 16.18
N LEU A 116 3.98 1.40 15.85
CA LEU A 116 5.32 1.88 16.09
C LEU A 116 6.09 1.98 14.76
N LEU A 117 6.90 3.03 14.63
CA LEU A 117 7.91 3.16 13.58
C LEU A 117 9.27 3.17 14.27
N GLN A 118 10.18 2.33 13.78
CA GLN A 118 11.52 2.13 14.34
C GLN A 118 12.59 2.55 13.35
#